data_AF-A0AAE7CLM5-F1
#
_entry.id   AF-A0AAE7CLM5-F1
#
_cell.length_a   1.000
_cell.length_b   1.000
_cell.length_c   1.000
_cell.angle_alpha   90.00
_cell.angle_beta   90.00
_cell.angle_gamma   90.00
#
_symmetry.space_group_name_H-M   'P 1'
#
loop_
_entity.id
_entity.type
_entity.pdbx_description
1 polymer ?
#
loop_
_entity_poly.entity_id
_entity_poly.type
_entity_poly.pdbx_seq_one_letter_code
_entity_poly.pdbx_strand_id
1 'polypeptide(L)'
;MSGASEIAAGYAFTGPALDLGALLWEGRCLPDAPVRVPLPVLNRHGLVAGATGTGKTKTLQLIAEQLSAQGVPVFLADVKGDLSGISAPGADGAAGGKVRERAEEVGQKWTSTGFPTEFYALGGLGHGIPVRATVTSFGPVLLSKVLGLNPTQEQSLGLIFHYADQKGLELYDLKDLRAVVAFLTSDEGRTELKDIGGLSTATAGVILRSLTAFDAQGAAAFFGEPEFDTGELLRTAADGRGIVSVLELPAVQDKPQLFSTFLMWLLADLFHDLPEVGDLDRPKLVFFFDEAHLLFHDASKAFLDSITQTVRLIRSKGVGVFFVTQTPKDVPGDVLAQLGNRIQHALRAFTPDDQKALKATVKTFPDSAYDLEELLTGLGTGEAVVTVLSERGAPTPVAATRLRAPESLMGPVDGAAVDAAARASSLHERYAQAVDRESAFEKLAARPKPTEKDKEKDKEKEKEKASEARSKPSAPDRTEPSMLEQVVGSGMFRSLARSVGTQVGREITRSLFGTARRRR
;
A
#
# COMPACT_ATOMS: atom_id res chain seq x y z
N MET A 1 -22.15 32.65 24.91
CA MET A 1 -21.54 32.81 23.57
C MET A 1 -22.55 32.29 22.55
N SER A 2 -22.66 32.90 21.37
CA SER A 2 -23.47 32.31 20.29
C SER A 2 -22.87 30.96 19.86
N GLY A 3 -23.68 30.04 19.32
CA GLY A 3 -23.17 28.73 18.86
C GLY A 3 -22.02 28.85 17.86
N ALA A 4 -22.07 29.85 16.97
CA ALA A 4 -20.97 30.16 16.05
C ALA A 4 -19.64 30.49 16.76
N SER A 5 -19.68 31.26 17.85
CA SER A 5 -18.47 31.65 18.60
C SER A 5 -17.84 30.46 19.34
N GLU A 6 -18.66 29.52 19.81
CA GLU A 6 -18.17 28.29 20.46
C GLU A 6 -17.50 27.37 19.44
N ILE A 7 -18.10 27.19 18.26
CA ILE A 7 -17.50 26.43 17.18
C ILE A 7 -16.19 27.09 16.73
N ALA A 8 -16.18 28.40 16.48
CA ALA A 8 -14.98 29.12 16.06
C ALA A 8 -13.83 28.97 17.07
N ALA A 9 -14.12 29.05 18.38
CA ALA A 9 -13.13 28.83 19.43
C ALA A 9 -12.54 27.41 19.40
N GLY A 10 -13.33 26.40 18.99
CA GLY A 10 -12.86 25.03 18.81
C GLY A 10 -11.84 24.83 17.68
N TYR A 11 -11.75 25.76 16.73
CA TYR A 11 -10.80 25.73 15.60
C TYR A 11 -9.67 26.77 15.71
N ALA A 12 -9.65 27.55 16.79
CA ALA A 12 -8.67 28.61 17.07
C ALA A 12 -7.31 28.05 17.57
N PHE A 13 -6.73 27.10 16.85
CA PHE A 13 -5.40 26.55 17.16
C PHE A 13 -4.29 27.61 17.05
N THR A 14 -3.15 27.37 17.68
CA THR A 14 -2.01 28.30 17.61
C THR A 14 -0.84 27.72 16.81
N GLY A 15 -0.76 26.40 16.69
CA GLY A 15 0.26 25.72 15.90
C GLY A 15 -0.02 25.72 14.39
N PRO A 16 0.91 25.13 13.60
CA PRO A 16 0.74 24.92 12.17
C PRO A 16 -0.52 24.14 11.84
N ALA A 17 -1.33 24.64 10.91
CA ALA A 17 -2.58 24.04 10.52
C ALA A 17 -2.85 24.24 9.02
N LEU A 18 -3.62 23.34 8.45
CA LEU A 18 -4.26 23.51 7.14
C LEU A 18 -5.51 24.35 7.33
N ASP A 19 -5.73 25.31 6.44
CA ASP A 19 -6.97 26.07 6.39
C ASP A 19 -7.94 25.42 5.41
N LEU A 20 -9.00 24.78 5.90
CA LEU A 20 -9.97 24.14 5.03
C LEU A 20 -10.97 25.12 4.44
N GLY A 21 -11.33 26.17 5.19
CA GLY A 21 -12.46 27.02 4.84
C GLY A 21 -12.85 27.98 5.95
N ALA A 22 -14.07 28.49 5.84
CA ALA A 22 -14.69 29.39 6.82
C ALA A 22 -16.02 28.81 7.32
N LEU A 23 -16.35 29.11 8.58
CA LEU A 23 -17.57 28.62 9.23
C LEU A 23 -18.81 29.11 8.49
N LEU A 24 -19.73 28.19 8.20
CA LEU A 24 -21.09 28.47 7.76
C LEU A 24 -22.01 28.43 8.98
N TRP A 25 -22.70 29.55 9.23
CA TRP A 25 -23.68 29.65 10.31
C TRP A 25 -24.95 30.32 9.79
N GLU A 26 -26.10 29.64 9.90
CA GLU A 26 -27.41 30.13 9.44
C GLU A 26 -27.37 30.63 7.98
N GLY A 27 -26.71 29.87 7.10
CA GLY A 27 -26.59 30.20 5.67
C GLY A 27 -25.63 31.34 5.34
N ARG A 28 -24.89 31.88 6.31
CA ARG A 28 -23.87 32.92 6.11
C ARG A 28 -22.47 32.36 6.32
N CYS A 29 -21.56 32.68 5.40
CA CYS A 29 -20.13 32.40 5.56
C CYS A 29 -19.49 33.48 6.45
N LEU A 30 -18.71 33.03 7.43
CA LEU A 30 -18.02 33.89 8.40
C LEU A 30 -16.51 33.82 8.12
N PRO A 31 -15.94 34.69 7.25
CA PRO A 31 -14.53 34.62 6.87
C PRO A 31 -13.56 34.81 8.04
N ASP A 32 -13.97 35.51 9.10
CA ASP A 32 -13.19 35.70 10.32
C ASP A 32 -13.21 34.49 11.28
N ALA A 33 -13.94 33.42 10.93
CA ALA A 33 -14.02 32.17 11.70
C ALA A 33 -13.49 30.99 10.85
N PRO A 34 -12.16 30.88 10.68
CA PRO A 34 -11.56 29.85 9.84
C PRO A 34 -11.72 28.46 10.47
N VAL A 35 -12.06 27.48 9.64
CA VAL A 35 -12.08 26.06 9.99
C VAL A 35 -10.78 25.43 9.53
N ARG A 36 -10.02 24.89 10.47
CA ARG A 36 -8.63 24.47 10.25
C ARG A 36 -8.36 23.07 10.77
N VAL A 37 -7.26 22.47 10.33
CA VAL A 37 -6.80 21.15 10.78
C VAL A 37 -5.34 21.23 11.19
N PRO A 38 -4.98 21.00 12.46
CA PRO A 38 -3.58 21.01 12.89
C PRO A 38 -2.75 19.99 12.10
N LEU A 39 -1.55 20.36 11.66
CA LEU A 39 -0.64 19.43 10.96
C LEU A 39 -0.37 18.15 11.78
N PRO A 40 -0.11 18.21 13.11
CA PRO A 40 0.19 17.02 13.91
C PRO A 40 -0.89 15.95 13.92
N VAL A 41 -2.16 16.32 13.67
CA VAL A 41 -3.27 15.36 13.74
C VAL A 41 -3.52 14.62 12.43
N LEU A 42 -2.85 14.99 11.34
CA LEU A 42 -3.04 14.37 10.02
C LEU A 42 -2.50 12.94 9.95
N ASN A 43 -1.57 12.55 10.83
CA ASN A 43 -1.16 11.15 10.99
C ASN A 43 -2.19 10.30 11.76
N ARG A 44 -3.26 10.91 12.30
CA ARG A 44 -4.39 10.22 12.94
C ARG A 44 -5.49 9.85 11.94
N HIS A 45 -5.13 9.81 10.66
CA HIS A 45 -5.95 9.39 9.53
C HIS A 45 -7.21 10.23 9.34
N GLY A 46 -7.90 10.04 8.23
CA GLY A 46 -9.15 10.75 8.01
C GLY A 46 -10.07 10.14 6.97
N LEU A 47 -11.28 10.70 6.93
CA LEU A 47 -12.33 10.36 5.99
C LEU A 47 -12.82 11.62 5.27
N VAL A 48 -12.84 11.58 3.95
CA VAL A 48 -13.55 12.55 3.11
C VAL A 48 -14.70 11.82 2.41
N ALA A 49 -15.94 12.11 2.80
CA ALA A 49 -17.10 11.39 2.29
C ALA A 49 -18.19 12.33 1.74
N GLY A 50 -19.11 11.80 0.93
CA GLY A 50 -20.25 12.54 0.37
C GLY A 50 -20.60 12.14 -1.07
N ALA A 51 -21.77 12.52 -1.56
CA ALA A 51 -22.25 12.10 -2.87
C ALA A 51 -21.35 12.55 -4.05
N THR A 52 -21.53 11.96 -5.23
CA THR A 52 -20.83 12.38 -6.44
C THR A 52 -21.11 13.85 -6.79
N GLY A 53 -20.07 14.60 -7.16
CA GLY A 53 -20.16 16.01 -7.55
C GLY A 53 -20.27 17.02 -6.40
N THR A 54 -20.15 16.59 -5.14
CA THR A 54 -20.27 17.48 -3.96
C THR A 54 -18.97 18.21 -3.60
N GLY A 55 -17.84 17.77 -4.14
CA GLY A 55 -16.54 18.43 -3.97
C GLY A 55 -15.43 17.57 -3.35
N LYS A 56 -15.67 16.30 -3.02
CA LYS A 56 -14.69 15.40 -2.36
C LYS A 56 -13.27 15.45 -2.94
N THR A 57 -13.14 15.21 -4.25
CA THR A 57 -11.84 15.23 -4.93
C THR A 57 -11.16 16.60 -4.81
N LYS A 58 -11.94 17.68 -4.83
CA LYS A 58 -11.39 19.04 -4.68
C LYS A 58 -10.99 19.36 -3.26
N THR A 59 -11.66 18.78 -2.27
CA THR A 59 -11.21 18.79 -0.87
C THR A 59 -9.91 18.02 -0.68
N LEU A 60 -9.79 16.82 -1.27
CA LEU A 60 -8.53 16.07 -1.31
C LEU A 60 -7.42 16.93 -1.92
N GLN A 61 -7.66 17.53 -3.09
CA GLN A 61 -6.71 18.37 -3.81
C GLN A 61 -6.29 19.57 -2.94
N LEU A 62 -7.25 20.29 -2.34
CA LEU A 62 -7.00 21.39 -1.41
C LEU A 62 -6.10 20.99 -0.24
N ILE A 63 -6.31 19.82 0.35
CA ILE A 63 -5.50 19.33 1.48
C ILE A 63 -4.10 18.95 0.99
N ALA A 64 -3.99 18.27 -0.15
CA ALA A 64 -2.72 17.85 -0.74
C ALA A 64 -1.82 19.05 -1.10
N GLU A 65 -2.39 20.11 -1.69
CA GLU A 65 -1.70 21.36 -2.00
C GLU A 65 -1.08 21.99 -0.75
N GLN A 66 -1.89 22.13 0.31
CA GLN A 66 -1.42 22.74 1.55
C GLN A 66 -0.39 21.88 2.28
N LEU A 67 -0.54 20.54 2.24
CA LEU A 67 0.49 19.63 2.76
C LEU A 67 1.81 19.80 2.01
N SER A 68 1.78 19.82 0.67
CA SER A 68 2.95 20.06 -0.16
C SER A 68 3.60 21.41 0.18
N ALA A 69 2.80 22.48 0.28
CA ALA A 69 3.29 23.81 0.68
C ALA A 69 3.95 23.81 2.07
N GLN A 70 3.46 22.98 2.99
CA GLN A 70 3.99 22.80 4.34
C GLN A 70 5.16 21.80 4.40
N GLY A 71 5.72 21.39 3.26
CA GLY A 71 6.87 20.48 3.19
C GLY A 71 6.53 19.02 3.55
N VAL A 72 5.25 18.64 3.49
CA VAL A 72 4.79 17.27 3.73
C VAL A 72 4.57 16.59 2.37
N PRO A 73 5.33 15.52 2.06
CA PRO A 73 5.06 14.69 0.88
C PRO A 73 3.67 14.07 0.93
N VAL A 74 3.05 13.88 -0.23
CA VAL A 74 1.70 13.36 -0.36
C VAL A 74 1.67 12.26 -1.40
N PHE A 75 0.98 11.16 -1.12
CA PHE A 75 0.69 10.12 -2.11
C PHE A 75 -0.78 10.13 -2.46
N LEU A 76 -1.10 10.29 -3.74
CA LEU A 76 -2.45 10.28 -4.29
C LEU A 76 -2.65 9.02 -5.13
N ALA A 77 -3.54 8.13 -4.69
CA ALA A 77 -4.03 7.06 -5.54
C ALA A 77 -5.19 7.59 -6.40
N ASP A 78 -4.87 8.02 -7.61
CA ASP A 78 -5.81 8.65 -8.53
C ASP A 78 -6.48 7.61 -9.42
N VAL A 79 -7.61 7.11 -8.92
CA VAL A 79 -8.43 6.12 -9.64
C VAL A 79 -9.07 6.74 -10.88
N LYS A 80 -9.52 8.00 -10.80
CA LYS A 80 -10.29 8.67 -11.86
C LYS A 80 -9.43 9.37 -12.91
N GLY A 81 -8.16 9.61 -12.60
CA GLY A 81 -7.25 10.40 -13.43
C GLY A 81 -7.60 11.89 -13.39
N ASP A 82 -8.16 12.41 -12.29
CA ASP A 82 -8.60 13.81 -12.19
C ASP A 82 -7.75 14.69 -11.26
N LEU A 83 -6.66 14.13 -10.71
CA LEU A 83 -5.76 14.78 -9.77
C LEU A 83 -4.42 15.20 -10.38
N SER A 84 -4.11 14.78 -11.61
CA SER A 84 -2.86 15.16 -12.29
C SER A 84 -2.71 16.68 -12.51
N GLY A 85 -3.82 17.42 -12.50
CA GLY A 85 -3.87 18.89 -12.47
C GLY A 85 -3.14 19.56 -11.32
N ILE A 86 -2.85 18.84 -10.23
CA ILE A 86 -2.11 19.42 -9.11
C ILE A 86 -0.71 19.91 -9.51
N SER A 87 -0.16 19.36 -10.59
CA SER A 87 1.11 19.77 -11.19
C SER A 87 1.07 21.13 -11.91
N ALA A 88 -0.12 21.62 -12.28
CA ALA A 88 -0.31 22.79 -13.10
C ALA A 88 -1.00 23.94 -12.33
N PRO A 89 -0.68 25.21 -12.63
CA PRO A 89 -1.38 26.34 -12.05
C PRO A 89 -2.89 26.32 -12.35
N GLY A 90 -3.70 26.74 -11.37
CA GLY A 90 -5.15 26.85 -11.52
C GLY A 90 -5.57 27.81 -12.62
N ALA A 91 -6.73 27.54 -13.25
CA ALA A 91 -7.25 28.39 -14.31
C ALA A 91 -7.59 29.79 -13.76
N ASP A 92 -6.92 30.82 -14.29
CA ASP A 92 -7.13 32.21 -13.89
C ASP A 92 -7.95 33.00 -14.92
N GLY A 93 -8.41 34.21 -14.56
CA GLY A 93 -9.21 35.08 -15.44
C GLY A 93 -10.66 34.63 -15.62
N ALA A 94 -11.24 34.78 -16.83
CA ALA A 94 -12.66 34.48 -17.08
C ALA A 94 -13.05 33.01 -16.83
N ALA A 95 -12.10 32.08 -17.01
CA ALA A 95 -12.29 30.66 -16.71
C ALA A 95 -12.30 30.35 -15.20
N GLY A 96 -11.77 31.26 -14.36
CA GLY A 96 -11.64 31.11 -12.90
C GLY A 96 -12.69 31.84 -12.07
N GLY A 97 -13.74 32.42 -12.67
CA GLY A 97 -14.68 33.32 -11.96
C GLY A 97 -15.27 32.73 -10.67
N LYS A 98 -15.69 31.45 -10.68
CA LYS A 98 -16.23 30.76 -9.49
C LYS A 98 -15.18 30.47 -8.41
N VAL A 99 -13.92 30.35 -8.80
CA VAL A 99 -12.81 30.13 -7.87
C VAL A 99 -12.53 31.40 -7.09
N ARG A 100 -12.48 32.54 -7.78
CA ARG A 100 -12.29 33.85 -7.17
C ARG A 100 -13.44 34.24 -6.23
N GLU A 101 -14.69 34.04 -6.66
CA GLU A 101 -15.88 34.27 -5.82
C GLU A 101 -15.80 33.46 -4.52
N ARG A 102 -15.43 32.18 -4.60
CA ARG A 102 -15.28 31.33 -3.42
C ARG A 102 -14.13 31.78 -2.53
N ALA A 103 -13.00 32.17 -3.12
CA ALA A 103 -11.85 32.64 -2.37
C ALA A 103 -12.19 33.91 -1.58
N GLU A 104 -12.92 34.85 -2.20
CA GLU A 104 -13.40 36.06 -1.53
C GLU A 104 -14.37 35.74 -0.38
N GLU A 105 -15.33 34.83 -0.61
CA GLU A 105 -16.33 34.41 0.39
C GLU A 105 -15.69 33.89 1.69
N VAL A 106 -14.62 33.11 1.57
CA VAL A 106 -13.91 32.49 2.71
C VAL A 106 -12.68 33.28 3.18
N GLY A 107 -12.42 34.45 2.61
CA GLY A 107 -11.24 35.27 2.94
C GLY A 107 -9.90 34.64 2.52
N GLN A 108 -9.88 33.76 1.52
CA GLN A 108 -8.66 33.14 0.98
C GLN A 108 -7.92 34.12 0.05
N LYS A 109 -6.63 34.31 0.30
CA LYS A 109 -5.72 34.91 -0.68
C LYS A 109 -5.34 33.87 -1.73
N TRP A 110 -6.14 33.77 -2.79
CA TRP A 110 -5.95 32.75 -3.81
C TRP A 110 -4.89 33.16 -4.84
N THR A 111 -3.95 32.27 -5.12
CA THR A 111 -2.93 32.41 -6.16
C THR A 111 -2.97 31.20 -7.07
N SER A 112 -2.85 31.40 -8.38
CA SER A 112 -2.74 30.29 -9.33
C SER A 112 -1.37 29.63 -9.18
N THR A 113 -1.35 28.39 -8.66
CA THR A 113 -0.11 27.71 -8.23
C THR A 113 -0.11 26.25 -8.66
N GLY A 114 0.98 25.78 -9.27
CA GLY A 114 1.26 24.35 -9.48
C GLY A 114 2.19 23.80 -8.39
N PHE A 115 2.07 22.51 -8.08
CA PHE A 115 2.80 21.85 -7.01
C PHE A 115 3.80 20.82 -7.55
N PRO A 116 4.95 20.60 -6.89
CA PRO A 116 5.95 19.64 -7.34
C PRO A 116 5.35 18.23 -7.34
N THR A 117 5.31 17.62 -8.51
CA THR A 117 4.55 16.38 -8.73
C THR A 117 5.42 15.34 -9.43
N GLU A 118 5.32 14.10 -8.98
CA GLU A 118 5.90 12.91 -9.62
C GLU A 118 4.77 11.98 -10.02
N PHE A 119 4.77 11.51 -11.26
CA PHE A 119 3.74 10.63 -11.80
C PHE A 119 4.21 9.19 -11.84
N TYR A 120 3.37 8.28 -11.38
CA TYR A 120 3.65 6.85 -11.27
C TYR A 120 2.59 6.03 -12.01
N ALA A 121 3.03 4.89 -12.53
CA ALA A 121 2.18 3.89 -13.19
C ALA A 121 2.37 2.52 -12.53
N LEU A 122 1.28 1.83 -12.23
CA LEU A 122 1.38 0.50 -11.62
C LEU A 122 1.90 -0.52 -12.64
N GLY A 123 3.09 -1.08 -12.40
CA GLY A 123 3.71 -2.04 -13.31
C GLY A 123 4.03 -1.50 -14.72
N GLY A 124 4.02 -0.18 -14.89
CA GLY A 124 4.15 0.47 -16.21
C GLY A 124 2.87 0.44 -17.06
N LEU A 125 1.72 0.12 -16.46
CA LEU A 125 0.41 0.25 -17.10
C LEU A 125 -0.05 1.71 -17.02
N GLY A 126 0.05 2.44 -18.13
CA GLY A 126 -0.40 3.84 -18.21
C GLY A 126 0.77 4.85 -18.24
N HIS A 127 0.48 6.09 -17.89
CA HIS A 127 1.43 7.19 -17.89
C HIS A 127 2.16 7.27 -16.55
N GLY A 128 3.45 7.58 -16.58
CA GLY A 128 4.25 7.75 -15.36
C GLY A 128 5.38 6.73 -15.19
N ILE A 129 6.08 6.86 -14.08
CA ILE A 129 7.22 6.02 -13.72
C ILE A 129 6.71 4.66 -13.22
N PRO A 130 7.16 3.55 -13.81
CA PRO A 130 6.70 2.22 -13.41
C PRO A 130 7.05 1.92 -11.95
N VAL A 131 6.05 1.47 -11.19
CA VAL A 131 6.22 0.98 -9.82
C VAL A 131 6.09 -0.54 -9.82
N ARG A 132 7.14 -1.23 -9.37
CA ARG A 132 7.21 -2.70 -9.29
C ARG A 132 7.64 -3.15 -7.91
N ALA A 133 7.20 -4.33 -7.51
CA ALA A 133 7.66 -5.03 -6.31
C ALA A 133 8.26 -6.39 -6.71
N THR A 134 9.16 -6.97 -5.92
CA THR A 134 9.57 -8.36 -6.15
C THR A 134 8.64 -9.30 -5.38
N VAL A 135 8.44 -10.52 -5.87
CA VAL A 135 7.69 -11.55 -5.12
C VAL A 135 8.36 -11.83 -3.76
N THR A 136 9.69 -11.82 -3.73
CA THR A 136 10.47 -11.92 -2.50
C THR A 136 10.13 -10.80 -1.51
N SER A 137 10.09 -9.52 -1.92
CA SER A 137 9.78 -8.42 -1.01
C SER A 137 8.33 -8.40 -0.56
N PHE A 138 7.42 -8.82 -1.44
CA PHE A 138 6.00 -9.00 -1.10
C PHE A 138 5.78 -10.03 0.00
N GLY A 139 6.53 -11.14 -0.06
CA GLY A 139 6.52 -12.16 0.98
C GLY A 139 5.30 -13.08 0.97
N PRO A 140 5.38 -14.21 1.70
CA PRO A 140 4.36 -15.27 1.62
C PRO A 140 3.05 -14.89 2.33
N VAL A 141 3.08 -14.05 3.36
CA VAL A 141 1.89 -13.72 4.16
C VAL A 141 0.99 -12.74 3.41
N LEU A 142 1.52 -11.60 2.94
CA LEU A 142 0.70 -10.69 2.12
C LEU A 142 0.22 -11.39 0.85
N LEU A 143 1.09 -12.17 0.20
CA LEU A 143 0.71 -12.89 -1.02
C LEU A 143 -0.40 -13.92 -0.74
N SER A 144 -0.39 -14.60 0.42
CA SER A 144 -1.47 -15.52 0.79
C SER A 144 -2.82 -14.81 0.91
N LYS A 145 -2.86 -13.62 1.53
CA LYS A 145 -4.10 -12.84 1.70
C LYS A 145 -4.65 -12.37 0.36
N VAL A 146 -3.77 -11.90 -0.51
CA VAL A 146 -4.11 -11.45 -1.86
C VAL A 146 -4.65 -12.61 -2.70
N LEU A 147 -4.01 -13.78 -2.63
CA LEU A 147 -4.43 -14.97 -3.37
C LEU A 147 -5.65 -15.69 -2.75
N GLY A 148 -6.18 -15.21 -1.63
CA GLY A 148 -7.31 -15.82 -0.93
C GLY A 148 -6.99 -17.20 -0.34
N LEU A 149 -5.72 -17.44 0.01
CA LEU A 149 -5.28 -18.73 0.54
C LEU A 149 -5.75 -18.93 1.99
N ASN A 150 -6.09 -20.17 2.32
CA ASN A 150 -6.43 -20.56 3.69
C ASN A 150 -5.17 -20.71 4.58
N PRO A 151 -5.30 -20.85 5.91
CA PRO A 151 -4.14 -20.93 6.80
C PRO A 151 -3.14 -22.06 6.47
N THR A 152 -3.61 -23.23 6.03
CA THR A 152 -2.74 -24.34 5.64
C THR A 152 -1.96 -24.03 4.35
N GLN A 153 -2.61 -23.40 3.39
CA GLN A 153 -1.99 -22.95 2.13
C GLN A 153 -1.00 -21.82 2.37
N GLU A 154 -1.29 -20.90 3.29
CA GLU A 154 -0.36 -19.86 3.73
C GLU A 154 0.92 -20.45 4.36
N GLN A 155 0.78 -21.42 5.26
CA GLN A 155 1.93 -22.13 5.83
C GLN A 155 2.75 -22.85 4.75
N SER A 156 2.06 -23.46 3.78
CA SER A 156 2.72 -24.13 2.64
C SER A 156 3.45 -23.13 1.74
N LEU A 157 2.86 -21.96 1.49
CA LEU A 157 3.52 -20.88 0.77
C LEU A 157 4.73 -20.34 1.54
N GLY A 158 4.63 -20.22 2.86
CA GLY A 158 5.75 -19.90 3.74
C GLY A 158 6.90 -20.89 3.60
N LEU A 159 6.61 -22.20 3.54
CA LEU A 159 7.61 -23.24 3.31
C LEU A 159 8.30 -23.11 1.95
N ILE A 160 7.53 -22.82 0.89
CA ILE A 160 8.05 -22.59 -0.46
C ILE A 160 9.05 -21.42 -0.47
N PHE A 161 8.69 -20.31 0.17
CA PHE A 161 9.57 -19.13 0.30
C PHE A 161 10.82 -19.44 1.12
N HIS A 162 10.68 -20.17 2.23
CA HIS A 162 11.81 -20.58 3.06
C HIS A 162 12.80 -21.45 2.26
N TYR A 163 12.30 -22.40 1.48
CA TYR A 163 13.11 -23.21 0.59
C TYR A 163 13.85 -22.35 -0.45
N ALA A 164 13.13 -21.42 -1.10
CA ALA A 164 13.71 -20.54 -2.12
C ALA A 164 14.89 -19.73 -1.54
N ASP A 165 14.73 -19.15 -0.35
CA ASP A 165 15.80 -18.41 0.32
C ASP A 165 17.02 -19.29 0.64
N GLN A 166 16.79 -20.47 1.23
CA GLN A 166 17.87 -21.40 1.58
C GLN A 166 18.70 -21.82 0.37
N LYS A 167 18.04 -21.99 -0.78
CA LYS A 167 18.68 -22.39 -2.04
C LYS A 167 19.19 -21.21 -2.87
N GLY A 168 18.93 -19.97 -2.45
CA GLY A 168 19.28 -18.78 -3.22
C GLY A 168 18.57 -18.74 -4.58
N LEU A 169 17.28 -19.07 -4.57
CA LEU A 169 16.35 -18.96 -5.69
C LEU A 169 15.59 -17.64 -5.55
N GLU A 170 15.98 -16.64 -6.33
CA GLU A 170 15.38 -15.31 -6.31
C GLU A 170 14.00 -15.35 -6.94
N LEU A 171 13.03 -14.74 -6.25
CA LEU A 171 11.64 -14.65 -6.71
C LEU A 171 11.36 -13.19 -7.07
N TYR A 172 11.71 -12.81 -8.29
CA TYR A 172 11.46 -11.47 -8.79
C TYR A 172 10.01 -11.33 -9.24
N ASP A 173 9.48 -12.33 -9.96
CA ASP A 173 8.13 -12.29 -10.52
C ASP A 173 7.29 -13.57 -10.24
N LEU A 174 6.07 -13.60 -10.76
CA LEU A 174 5.15 -14.73 -10.59
C LEU A 174 5.61 -16.01 -11.34
N LYS A 175 6.39 -15.86 -12.42
CA LYS A 175 6.97 -16.99 -13.18
C LYS A 175 7.93 -17.77 -12.30
N ASP A 176 8.71 -17.05 -11.49
CA ASP A 176 9.72 -17.60 -10.58
C ASP A 176 9.06 -18.45 -9.50
N LEU A 177 8.04 -17.89 -8.83
CA LEU A 177 7.31 -18.61 -7.79
C LEU A 177 6.60 -19.85 -8.35
N ARG A 178 6.00 -19.75 -9.54
CA ARG A 178 5.39 -20.92 -10.21
C ARG A 178 6.43 -22.01 -10.48
N ALA A 179 7.64 -21.65 -10.92
CA ALA A 179 8.72 -22.60 -11.16
C ALA A 179 9.13 -23.33 -9.88
N VAL A 180 9.29 -22.61 -8.76
CA VAL A 180 9.61 -23.23 -7.48
C VAL A 180 8.50 -24.16 -7.02
N VAL A 181 7.23 -23.75 -7.09
CA VAL A 181 6.09 -24.60 -6.71
C VAL A 181 6.05 -25.88 -7.55
N ALA A 182 6.22 -25.75 -8.88
CA ALA A 182 6.24 -26.90 -9.79
C ALA A 182 7.40 -27.85 -9.48
N PHE A 183 8.60 -27.30 -9.27
CA PHE A 183 9.77 -28.09 -8.89
C PHE A 183 9.56 -28.86 -7.59
N LEU A 184 9.03 -28.21 -6.54
CA LEU A 184 8.81 -28.83 -5.24
C LEU A 184 7.75 -29.95 -5.24
N THR A 185 6.91 -30.00 -6.28
CA THR A 185 5.97 -31.11 -6.50
C THR A 185 6.50 -32.23 -7.41
N SER A 186 7.66 -32.05 -8.03
CA SER A 186 8.34 -33.07 -8.84
C SER A 186 8.96 -34.17 -7.96
N ASP A 187 9.34 -35.29 -8.59
CA ASP A 187 10.01 -36.39 -7.87
C ASP A 187 11.30 -35.93 -7.17
N GLU A 188 12.07 -35.07 -7.82
CA GLU A 188 13.31 -34.50 -7.27
C GLU A 188 13.00 -33.54 -6.11
N GLY A 189 12.20 -32.50 -6.35
CA GLY A 189 11.93 -31.47 -5.35
C GLY A 189 11.19 -31.96 -4.10
N ARG A 190 10.35 -33.00 -4.22
CA ARG A 190 9.69 -33.62 -3.06
C ARG A 190 10.69 -34.21 -2.08
N THR A 191 11.82 -34.72 -2.55
CA THR A 191 12.86 -35.25 -1.66
C THR A 191 13.55 -34.15 -0.87
N GLU A 192 13.68 -32.95 -1.44
CA GLU A 192 14.29 -31.80 -0.77
C GLU A 192 13.42 -31.22 0.36
N LEU A 193 12.11 -31.49 0.37
CA LEU A 193 11.18 -31.03 1.42
C LEU A 193 10.96 -32.03 2.57
N LYS A 194 11.55 -33.25 2.49
CA LYS A 194 11.27 -34.33 3.45
C LYS A 194 11.51 -33.92 4.91
N ASP A 195 12.55 -33.13 5.16
CA ASP A 195 12.96 -32.75 6.51
C ASP A 195 12.23 -31.50 7.03
N ILE A 196 11.46 -30.80 6.17
CA ILE A 196 10.85 -29.51 6.48
C ILE A 196 9.31 -29.50 6.33
N GLY A 197 8.69 -30.68 6.30
CA GLY A 197 7.23 -30.84 6.39
C GLY A 197 6.50 -31.14 5.08
N GLY A 198 7.19 -31.17 3.94
CA GLY A 198 6.62 -31.55 2.65
C GLY A 198 5.61 -30.55 2.06
N LEU A 199 5.29 -30.71 0.77
CA LEU A 199 4.25 -29.94 0.08
C LEU A 199 3.29 -30.91 -0.62
N SER A 200 2.02 -30.90 -0.24
CA SER A 200 1.03 -31.75 -0.90
C SER A 200 0.74 -31.28 -2.33
N THR A 201 0.50 -32.22 -3.25
CA THR A 201 0.14 -31.91 -4.64
C THR A 201 -1.17 -31.15 -4.75
N ALA A 202 -2.14 -31.43 -3.87
CA ALA A 202 -3.41 -30.73 -3.82
C ALA A 202 -3.23 -29.25 -3.44
N THR A 203 -2.44 -28.97 -2.39
CA THR A 203 -2.13 -27.60 -1.95
C THR A 203 -1.38 -26.82 -3.02
N ALA A 204 -0.33 -27.41 -3.59
CA ALA A 204 0.43 -26.79 -4.68
C ALA A 204 -0.45 -26.50 -5.90
N GLY A 205 -1.36 -27.41 -6.24
CA GLY A 205 -2.32 -27.20 -7.33
C GLY A 205 -3.26 -26.01 -7.08
N VAL A 206 -3.69 -25.76 -5.83
CA VAL A 206 -4.47 -24.56 -5.49
C VAL A 206 -3.61 -23.32 -5.67
N ILE A 207 -2.40 -23.29 -5.11
CA ILE A 207 -1.49 -22.14 -5.21
C ILE A 207 -1.21 -21.79 -6.68
N LEU A 208 -0.90 -22.78 -7.52
CA LEU A 208 -0.64 -22.57 -8.95
C LEU A 208 -1.86 -21.99 -9.68
N ARG A 209 -3.08 -22.49 -9.40
CA ARG A 209 -4.31 -21.94 -10.00
C ARG A 209 -4.57 -20.50 -9.55
N SER A 210 -4.39 -20.20 -8.26
CA SER A 210 -4.53 -18.84 -7.74
C SER A 210 -3.51 -17.89 -8.38
N LEU A 211 -2.24 -18.31 -8.53
CA LEU A 211 -1.21 -17.52 -9.21
C LEU A 211 -1.56 -17.29 -10.69
N THR A 212 -2.07 -18.29 -11.40
CA THR A 212 -2.50 -18.14 -12.80
C THR A 212 -3.69 -17.19 -12.92
N ALA A 213 -4.68 -17.29 -12.03
CA ALA A 213 -5.83 -16.39 -12.02
C ALA A 213 -5.40 -14.95 -11.72
N PHE A 214 -4.47 -14.77 -10.79
CA PHE A 214 -3.94 -13.46 -10.42
C PHE A 214 -3.13 -12.82 -11.56
N ASP A 215 -2.31 -13.61 -12.25
CA ASP A 215 -1.60 -13.18 -13.45
C ASP A 215 -2.56 -12.79 -14.58
N ALA A 216 -3.62 -13.57 -14.81
CA ALA A 216 -4.65 -13.25 -15.80
C ALA A 216 -5.40 -11.94 -15.52
N GLN A 217 -5.45 -11.49 -14.26
CA GLN A 217 -5.94 -10.16 -13.88
C GLN A 217 -4.92 -9.04 -14.15
N GLY A 218 -3.74 -9.35 -14.68
CA GLY A 218 -2.68 -8.40 -15.01
C GLY A 218 -1.71 -8.11 -13.88
N ALA A 219 -1.68 -8.95 -12.83
CA ALA A 219 -0.77 -8.75 -11.70
C ALA A 219 0.71 -8.93 -12.05
N ALA A 220 1.05 -9.67 -13.11
CA ALA A 220 2.45 -9.86 -13.51
C ALA A 220 3.18 -8.56 -13.80
N ALA A 221 2.51 -7.53 -14.35
CA ALA A 221 3.14 -6.25 -14.63
C ALA A 221 3.68 -5.58 -13.35
N PHE A 222 3.05 -5.83 -12.20
CA PHE A 222 3.47 -5.28 -10.91
C PHE A 222 4.69 -5.99 -10.33
N PHE A 223 4.94 -7.26 -10.67
CA PHE A 223 6.06 -8.01 -10.10
C PHE A 223 7.28 -7.99 -11.01
N GLY A 224 8.44 -7.57 -10.47
CA GLY A 224 9.71 -7.62 -11.18
C GLY A 224 10.71 -6.58 -10.69
N GLU A 225 11.78 -6.43 -11.46
CA GLU A 225 12.86 -5.48 -11.17
C GLU A 225 12.87 -4.30 -12.17
N PRO A 226 13.41 -3.14 -11.76
CA PRO A 226 13.91 -2.84 -10.42
C PRO A 226 12.77 -2.59 -9.44
N GLU A 227 12.94 -3.09 -8.22
CA GLU A 227 11.99 -2.89 -7.13
C GLU A 227 11.93 -1.41 -6.74
N PHE A 228 10.72 -0.85 -6.72
CA PHE A 228 10.50 0.54 -6.36
C PHE A 228 10.88 0.79 -4.90
N ASP A 229 11.61 1.89 -4.66
CA ASP A 229 11.97 2.27 -3.29
C ASP A 229 10.90 3.18 -2.69
N THR A 230 10.14 2.68 -1.71
CA THR A 230 9.07 3.45 -1.07
C THR A 230 9.58 4.67 -0.32
N GLY A 231 10.87 4.73 0.02
CA GLY A 231 11.53 5.93 0.54
C GLY A 231 11.51 7.11 -0.44
N GLU A 232 11.37 6.86 -1.75
CA GLU A 232 11.26 7.91 -2.78
C GLU A 232 9.99 8.74 -2.63
N LEU A 233 8.97 8.22 -1.93
CA LEU A 233 7.72 8.93 -1.62
C LEU A 233 7.88 9.98 -0.51
N LEU A 234 9.02 9.99 0.20
CA LEU A 234 9.28 10.89 1.33
C LEU A 234 10.03 12.16 0.91
N ARG A 235 10.29 12.33 -0.39
CA ARG A 235 11.13 13.41 -0.90
C ARG A 235 10.43 14.77 -0.87
N THR A 236 11.25 15.81 -0.72
CA THR A 236 10.86 17.20 -0.92
C THR A 236 11.55 17.76 -2.17
N ALA A 237 10.91 18.74 -2.82
CA ALA A 237 11.51 19.50 -3.90
C ALA A 237 12.61 20.44 -3.38
N ALA A 238 13.40 20.99 -4.30
CA ALA A 238 14.50 21.89 -3.98
C ALA A 238 14.07 23.18 -3.26
N ASP A 239 12.81 23.60 -3.44
CA ASP A 239 12.20 24.75 -2.76
C ASP A 239 11.62 24.41 -1.38
N GLY A 240 11.81 23.18 -0.90
CA GLY A 240 11.36 22.70 0.41
C GLY A 240 9.91 22.20 0.45
N ARG A 241 9.15 22.31 -0.65
CA ARG A 241 7.79 21.76 -0.72
C ARG A 241 7.82 20.23 -0.78
N GLY A 242 6.82 19.59 -0.18
CA GLY A 242 6.64 18.13 -0.26
C GLY A 242 6.26 17.71 -1.67
N ILE A 243 6.87 16.65 -2.20
CA ILE A 243 6.50 16.14 -3.52
C ILE A 243 5.14 15.45 -3.42
N VAL A 244 4.27 15.72 -4.41
CA VAL A 244 3.02 15.01 -4.60
C VAL A 244 3.25 13.84 -5.55
N SER A 245 3.21 12.63 -5.03
CA SER A 245 3.28 11.39 -5.81
C SER A 245 1.88 11.01 -6.29
N VAL A 246 1.62 11.14 -7.59
CA VAL A 246 0.34 10.78 -8.22
C VAL A 246 0.48 9.43 -8.90
N LEU A 247 -0.21 8.42 -8.38
CA LEU A 247 -0.32 7.12 -9.04
C LEU A 247 -1.60 7.10 -9.87
N GLU A 248 -1.45 7.14 -11.19
CA GLU A 248 -2.57 7.02 -12.11
C GLU A 248 -3.00 5.55 -12.25
N LEU A 249 -4.30 5.30 -12.06
CA LEU A 249 -4.87 3.96 -12.10
C LEU A 249 -6.04 3.78 -13.09
N PRO A 250 -6.15 4.51 -14.22
CA PRO A 250 -7.32 4.40 -15.09
C PRO A 250 -7.51 2.97 -15.66
N ALA A 251 -6.42 2.20 -15.84
CA ALA A 251 -6.49 0.80 -16.29
C ALA A 251 -6.74 -0.23 -15.16
N VAL A 252 -6.80 0.22 -13.90
CA VAL A 252 -6.93 -0.64 -12.70
C VAL A 252 -8.31 -0.54 -12.06
N GLN A 253 -9.18 0.36 -12.51
CA GLN A 253 -10.60 0.42 -12.08
C GLN A 253 -11.29 -0.95 -12.22
N ASP A 254 -10.99 -1.68 -13.28
CA ASP A 254 -11.52 -3.03 -13.54
C ASP A 254 -10.76 -4.15 -12.79
N LYS A 255 -9.74 -3.80 -11.99
CA LYS A 255 -8.80 -4.72 -11.32
C LYS A 255 -8.60 -4.33 -9.85
N PRO A 256 -9.66 -4.22 -9.03
CA PRO A 256 -9.57 -3.75 -7.64
C PRO A 256 -8.61 -4.58 -6.79
N GLN A 257 -8.54 -5.90 -7.01
CA GLN A 257 -7.63 -6.78 -6.27
C GLN A 257 -6.16 -6.42 -6.49
N LEU A 258 -5.77 -6.01 -7.70
CA LEU A 258 -4.40 -5.58 -8.01
C LEU A 258 -4.04 -4.26 -7.31
N PHE A 259 -4.98 -3.31 -7.31
CA PHE A 259 -4.80 -2.03 -6.62
C PHE A 259 -4.64 -2.21 -5.11
N SER A 260 -5.53 -2.97 -4.49
CA SER A 260 -5.51 -3.22 -3.04
C SER A 260 -4.25 -3.99 -2.64
N THR A 261 -3.78 -4.93 -3.47
CA THR A 261 -2.50 -5.64 -3.32
C THR A 261 -1.33 -4.65 -3.26
N PHE A 262 -1.26 -3.75 -4.24
CA PHE A 262 -0.18 -2.77 -4.33
C PHE A 262 -0.14 -1.85 -3.09
N LEU A 263 -1.29 -1.31 -2.71
CA LEU A 263 -1.37 -0.39 -1.57
C LEU A 263 -0.98 -1.04 -0.26
N MET A 264 -1.37 -2.31 -0.08
CA MET A 264 -0.97 -3.07 1.10
C MET A 264 0.52 -3.32 1.14
N TRP A 265 1.14 -3.68 0.03
CA TRP A 265 2.59 -3.78 -0.06
C TRP A 265 3.26 -2.44 0.25
N LEU A 266 2.78 -1.36 -0.33
CA LEU A 266 3.36 -0.03 -0.15
C LEU A 266 3.34 0.41 1.32
N LEU A 267 2.20 0.25 2.01
CA LEU A 267 2.09 0.58 3.43
C LEU A 267 2.89 -0.37 4.33
N ALA A 268 2.94 -1.66 3.99
CA ALA A 268 3.72 -2.64 4.75
C ALA A 268 5.23 -2.44 4.60
N ASP A 269 5.70 -2.12 3.40
CA ASP A 269 7.10 -1.79 3.10
C ASP A 269 7.52 -0.52 3.85
N LEU A 270 6.71 0.54 3.77
CA LEU A 270 6.94 1.76 4.56
C LEU A 270 6.93 1.50 6.06
N PHE A 271 6.00 0.66 6.56
CA PHE A 271 5.97 0.30 7.97
C PHE A 271 7.26 -0.39 8.42
N HIS A 272 7.81 -1.26 7.57
CA HIS A 272 9.03 -1.99 7.85
C HIS A 272 10.26 -1.07 7.86
N ASP A 273 10.36 -0.18 6.88
CA ASP A 273 11.57 0.65 6.68
C ASP A 273 11.58 1.92 7.53
N LEU A 274 10.41 2.49 7.85
CA LEU A 274 10.35 3.71 8.65
C LEU A 274 10.63 3.43 10.14
N PRO A 275 11.39 4.30 10.83
CA PRO A 275 11.51 4.24 12.27
C PRO A 275 10.21 4.68 12.94
N GLU A 276 9.95 4.14 14.12
CA GLU A 276 8.90 4.68 14.98
C GLU A 276 9.26 6.10 15.43
N VAL A 277 8.25 6.93 15.53
CA VAL A 277 8.35 8.34 15.92
C VAL A 277 7.27 8.64 16.95
N GLY A 278 7.59 9.53 17.88
CA GLY A 278 6.62 10.07 18.83
C GLY A 278 5.73 11.13 18.16
N ASP A 279 5.35 12.13 18.94
CA ASP A 279 4.59 13.26 18.42
C ASP A 279 5.44 14.10 17.47
N LEU A 280 4.90 14.37 16.27
CA LEU A 280 5.55 15.16 15.23
C LEU A 280 4.78 16.46 15.01
N ASP A 281 5.49 17.54 14.71
CA ASP A 281 4.87 18.82 14.33
C ASP A 281 4.10 18.73 12.99
N ARG A 282 4.50 17.80 12.13
CA ARG A 282 3.83 17.46 10.86
C ARG A 282 4.10 16.01 10.47
N PRO A 283 3.18 15.34 9.76
CA PRO A 283 3.41 13.98 9.26
C PRO A 283 4.60 13.92 8.30
N LYS A 284 5.20 12.74 8.17
CA LYS A 284 6.26 12.45 7.19
C LYS A 284 5.71 12.23 5.78
N LEU A 285 4.49 11.73 5.68
CA LEU A 285 3.79 11.39 4.44
C LEU A 285 2.29 11.29 4.73
N VAL A 286 1.45 11.71 3.78
CA VAL A 286 0.00 11.49 3.85
C VAL A 286 -0.49 10.79 2.59
N PHE A 287 -1.18 9.67 2.76
CA PHE A 287 -1.86 8.95 1.70
C PHE A 287 -3.29 9.46 1.51
N PHE A 288 -3.71 9.60 0.27
CA PHE A 288 -5.11 9.74 -0.10
C PHE A 288 -5.51 8.60 -1.05
N PHE A 289 -6.54 7.87 -0.67
CA PHE A 289 -7.14 6.83 -1.49
C PHE A 289 -8.47 7.36 -2.04
N ASP A 290 -8.45 7.84 -3.29
CA ASP A 290 -9.70 8.15 -3.98
C ASP A 290 -10.44 6.87 -4.32
N GLU A 291 -11.76 6.93 -4.26
CA GLU A 291 -12.65 5.77 -4.38
C GLU A 291 -12.24 4.59 -3.49
N ALA A 292 -12.03 4.88 -2.20
CA ALA A 292 -11.61 3.92 -1.20
C ALA A 292 -12.49 2.66 -1.12
N HIS A 293 -13.75 2.71 -1.57
CA HIS A 293 -14.63 1.55 -1.66
C HIS A 293 -14.02 0.40 -2.49
N LEU A 294 -13.19 0.72 -3.50
CA LEU A 294 -12.48 -0.27 -4.32
C LEU A 294 -11.46 -1.10 -3.52
N LEU A 295 -10.99 -0.58 -2.38
CA LEU A 295 -10.10 -1.31 -1.47
C LEU A 295 -10.80 -2.43 -0.73
N PHE A 296 -12.10 -2.27 -0.49
CA PHE A 296 -12.87 -3.08 0.45
C PHE A 296 -13.90 -3.97 -0.23
N HIS A 297 -14.29 -3.67 -1.48
CA HIS A 297 -15.25 -4.46 -2.23
C HIS A 297 -14.74 -5.90 -2.43
N ASP A 298 -15.56 -6.90 -2.06
CA ASP A 298 -15.24 -8.34 -2.09
C ASP A 298 -13.93 -8.75 -1.39
N ALA A 299 -13.40 -7.89 -0.52
CA ALA A 299 -12.21 -8.18 0.25
C ALA A 299 -12.48 -9.33 1.24
N SER A 300 -11.55 -10.29 1.29
CA SER A 300 -11.62 -11.35 2.29
C SER A 300 -11.47 -10.76 3.70
N LYS A 301 -12.06 -11.41 4.71
CA LYS A 301 -11.91 -10.97 6.11
C LYS A 301 -10.44 -10.79 6.52
N ALA A 302 -9.59 -11.74 6.12
CA ALA A 302 -8.17 -11.70 6.44
C ALA A 302 -7.45 -10.51 5.76
N PHE A 303 -7.95 -10.06 4.59
CA PHE A 303 -7.46 -8.86 3.93
C PHE A 303 -7.88 -7.59 4.68
N LEU A 304 -9.15 -7.51 5.10
CA LEU A 304 -9.67 -6.38 5.91
C LEU A 304 -8.94 -6.25 7.25
N ASP A 305 -8.66 -7.36 7.91
CA ASP A 305 -7.90 -7.39 9.17
C ASP A 305 -6.48 -6.82 8.95
N SER A 306 -5.84 -7.17 7.83
CA SER A 306 -4.51 -6.68 7.46
C SER A 306 -4.49 -5.18 7.17
N ILE A 307 -5.49 -4.65 6.44
CA ILE A 307 -5.63 -3.20 6.22
C ILE A 307 -5.80 -2.48 7.56
N THR A 308 -6.72 -2.97 8.39
CA THR A 308 -7.01 -2.35 9.71
C THR A 308 -5.76 -2.29 10.57
N GLN A 309 -5.01 -3.39 10.65
CA GLN A 309 -3.75 -3.45 11.39
C GLN A 309 -2.71 -2.48 10.81
N THR A 310 -2.57 -2.43 9.49
CA THR A 310 -1.59 -1.57 8.81
C THR A 310 -1.91 -0.10 9.04
N VAL A 311 -3.16 0.33 8.88
CA VAL A 311 -3.60 1.70 9.19
C VAL A 311 -3.29 2.03 10.65
N ARG A 312 -3.62 1.15 11.59
CA ARG A 312 -3.32 1.37 13.02
C ARG A 312 -1.82 1.57 13.28
N LEU A 313 -0.97 0.75 12.64
CA LEU A 313 0.47 0.72 12.91
C LEU A 313 1.25 1.83 12.19
N ILE A 314 0.88 2.18 10.96
CA ILE A 314 1.61 3.16 10.14
C ILE A 314 1.58 4.57 10.74
N ARG A 315 0.57 4.86 11.59
CA ARG A 315 0.51 6.08 12.40
C ARG A 315 1.75 6.31 13.25
N SER A 316 2.27 5.28 13.93
CA SER A 316 3.46 5.42 14.79
C SER A 316 4.74 5.67 13.99
N LYS A 317 4.68 5.55 12.66
CA LYS A 317 5.77 5.92 11.73
C LYS A 317 5.64 7.36 11.23
N GLY A 318 4.61 8.09 11.65
CA GLY A 318 4.35 9.46 11.25
C GLY A 318 3.60 9.59 9.92
N VAL A 319 2.90 8.54 9.48
CA VAL A 319 2.19 8.49 8.19
C VAL A 319 0.68 8.64 8.40
N GLY A 320 0.07 9.56 7.65
CA GLY A 320 -1.38 9.76 7.59
C GLY A 320 -2.03 8.96 6.46
N VAL A 321 -3.29 8.57 6.65
CA VAL A 321 -4.07 7.86 5.62
C VAL A 321 -5.46 8.46 5.57
N PHE A 322 -5.88 8.92 4.40
CA PHE A 322 -7.19 9.50 4.15
C PHE A 322 -7.95 8.65 3.14
N PHE A 323 -9.11 8.14 3.54
CA PHE A 323 -10.02 7.44 2.65
C PHE A 323 -11.01 8.45 2.07
N VAL A 324 -11.12 8.48 0.75
CA VAL A 324 -12.07 9.34 0.04
C VAL A 324 -13.10 8.47 -0.66
N THR A 325 -14.37 8.62 -0.30
CA THR A 325 -15.45 7.70 -0.74
C THR A 325 -16.80 8.39 -0.82
N GLN A 326 -17.83 7.71 -1.35
CA GLN A 326 -19.15 8.32 -1.49
C GLN A 326 -19.92 8.35 -0.16
N THR A 327 -19.82 7.29 0.63
CA THR A 327 -20.48 7.19 1.93
C THR A 327 -19.54 6.57 2.96
N PRO A 328 -19.60 6.96 4.25
CA PRO A 328 -18.81 6.32 5.30
C PRO A 328 -18.99 4.79 5.33
N LYS A 329 -20.16 4.28 4.92
CA LYS A 329 -20.45 2.83 4.87
C LYS A 329 -19.55 2.03 3.92
N ASP A 330 -18.92 2.69 2.96
CA ASP A 330 -18.00 2.05 2.03
C ASP A 330 -16.70 1.60 2.71
N VAL A 331 -16.44 2.10 3.93
CA VAL A 331 -15.25 1.77 4.72
C VAL A 331 -15.68 0.85 5.88
N PRO A 332 -14.98 -0.28 6.10
CA PRO A 332 -15.26 -1.18 7.22
C PRO A 332 -15.22 -0.48 8.59
N GLY A 333 -16.11 -0.89 9.50
CA GLY A 333 -16.24 -0.26 10.82
C GLY A 333 -14.94 -0.22 11.64
N ASP A 334 -14.14 -1.28 11.61
CA ASP A 334 -12.87 -1.35 12.35
C ASP A 334 -11.82 -0.37 11.80
N VAL A 335 -11.85 -0.11 10.49
CA VAL A 335 -11.02 0.90 9.81
C VAL A 335 -11.53 2.30 10.12
N LEU A 336 -12.86 2.54 10.01
CA LEU A 336 -13.50 3.81 10.36
C LEU A 336 -13.17 4.24 11.79
N ALA A 337 -13.10 3.28 12.73
CA ALA A 337 -12.74 3.54 14.12
C ALA A 337 -11.29 4.02 14.31
N GLN A 338 -10.42 3.88 13.30
CA GLN A 338 -9.06 4.43 13.32
C GLN A 338 -8.99 5.87 12.78
N LEU A 339 -10.06 6.40 12.17
CA LEU A 339 -10.04 7.70 11.48
C LEU A 339 -10.41 8.83 12.44
N GLY A 340 -9.43 9.66 12.79
CA GLY A 340 -9.61 10.78 13.72
C GLY A 340 -10.21 12.03 13.09
N ASN A 341 -9.99 12.25 11.79
CA ASN A 341 -10.42 13.46 11.10
C ASN A 341 -11.55 13.16 10.11
N ARG A 342 -12.61 13.98 10.08
CA ARG A 342 -13.76 13.77 9.20
C ARG A 342 -14.18 15.05 8.49
N ILE A 343 -14.35 14.91 7.17
CA ILE A 343 -14.91 15.93 6.29
C ILE A 343 -16.04 15.29 5.49
N GLN A 344 -17.27 15.65 5.80
CA GLN A 344 -18.47 15.06 5.21
C GLN A 344 -19.17 16.10 4.33
N HIS A 345 -19.06 15.92 3.03
CA HIS A 345 -19.87 16.64 2.05
C HIS A 345 -21.32 16.16 2.06
N ALA A 346 -22.14 16.86 1.27
CA ALA A 346 -23.56 16.56 1.11
C ALA A 346 -23.85 15.08 0.85
N LEU A 347 -24.90 14.57 1.49
CA LEU A 347 -25.47 13.26 1.23
C LEU A 347 -26.79 13.42 0.51
N ARG A 348 -27.05 12.54 -0.45
CA ARG A 348 -28.33 12.51 -1.17
C ARG A 348 -29.15 11.35 -0.62
N ALA A 349 -30.33 11.65 -0.07
CA ALA A 349 -31.21 10.64 0.50
C ALA A 349 -32.50 10.52 -0.32
N PHE A 350 -32.49 9.66 -1.34
CA PHE A 350 -33.64 9.45 -2.23
C PHE A 350 -34.38 8.14 -1.90
N THR A 351 -33.69 7.17 -1.31
CA THR A 351 -34.24 5.85 -0.97
C THR A 351 -34.31 5.64 0.55
N PRO A 352 -35.10 4.66 1.03
CA PRO A 352 -35.10 4.29 2.45
C PRO A 352 -33.72 3.87 2.97
N ASP A 353 -32.90 3.23 2.14
CA ASP A 353 -31.56 2.81 2.54
C ASP A 353 -30.58 3.99 2.61
N ASP A 354 -30.76 5.01 1.77
CA ASP A 354 -30.03 6.27 1.89
C ASP A 354 -30.40 7.00 3.18
N GLN A 355 -31.68 7.02 3.56
CA GLN A 355 -32.11 7.61 4.84
C GLN A 355 -31.50 6.87 6.03
N LYS A 356 -31.46 5.53 6.00
CA LYS A 356 -30.75 4.76 7.03
C LYS A 356 -29.24 5.09 7.03
N ALA A 357 -28.64 5.32 5.86
CA ALA A 357 -27.24 5.70 5.74
C ALA A 357 -26.94 7.08 6.30
N LEU A 358 -27.81 8.05 6.03
CA LEU A 358 -27.75 9.39 6.60
C LEU A 358 -27.81 9.32 8.14
N LYS A 359 -28.81 8.64 8.70
CA LYS A 359 -28.95 8.46 10.15
C LYS A 359 -27.75 7.78 10.79
N ALA A 360 -27.20 6.76 10.14
CA ALA A 360 -25.99 6.11 10.60
C ALA A 360 -24.79 7.07 10.58
N THR A 361 -24.67 7.88 9.53
CA THR A 361 -23.60 8.88 9.40
C THR A 361 -23.69 9.96 10.48
N VAL A 362 -24.89 10.51 10.72
CA VAL A 362 -25.13 11.52 11.77
C VAL A 362 -24.69 11.02 13.14
N LYS A 363 -25.00 9.77 13.49
CA LYS A 363 -24.59 9.14 14.76
C LYS A 363 -23.07 9.03 14.96
N THR A 364 -22.28 9.22 13.92
CA THR A 364 -20.82 9.19 14.03
C THR A 364 -20.21 10.53 14.43
N PHE A 365 -20.97 11.63 14.41
CA PHE A 365 -20.52 12.96 14.81
C PHE A 365 -20.67 13.18 16.32
N PRO A 366 -19.83 14.04 16.92
CA PRO A 366 -20.09 14.58 18.25
C PRO A 366 -21.43 15.31 18.31
N ASP A 367 -21.93 15.54 19.53
CA ASP A 367 -23.09 16.39 19.76
C ASP A 367 -22.88 17.77 19.11
N SER A 368 -23.93 18.27 18.47
CA SER A 368 -23.87 19.37 17.52
C SER A 368 -25.03 20.33 17.75
N ALA A 369 -24.78 21.62 17.53
CA ALA A 369 -25.83 22.65 17.52
C ALA A 369 -26.68 22.63 16.24
N TYR A 370 -26.24 21.92 15.20
CA TYR A 370 -26.95 21.75 13.94
C TYR A 370 -27.88 20.52 13.97
N ASP A 371 -29.01 20.59 13.27
CA ASP A 371 -29.68 19.38 12.78
C ASP A 371 -28.84 18.81 11.63
N LEU A 372 -28.09 17.75 11.92
CA LEU A 372 -27.18 17.16 10.95
C LEU A 372 -27.89 16.38 9.83
N GLU A 373 -29.11 15.90 10.05
CA GLU A 373 -29.88 15.24 8.97
C GLU A 373 -30.31 16.29 7.93
N GLU A 374 -30.83 17.43 8.39
CA GLU A 374 -31.20 18.56 7.52
C GLU A 374 -29.96 19.19 6.88
N LEU A 375 -28.93 19.49 7.67
CA LEU A 375 -27.72 20.15 7.18
C LEU A 375 -27.05 19.32 6.08
N LEU A 376 -26.80 18.02 6.31
CA LEU A 376 -26.09 17.17 5.36
C LEU A 376 -26.85 16.97 4.03
N THR A 377 -28.17 17.11 4.03
CA THR A 377 -28.98 17.04 2.81
C THR A 377 -29.10 18.39 2.10
N GLY A 378 -28.94 19.50 2.83
CA GLY A 378 -28.98 20.87 2.31
C GLY A 378 -27.65 21.46 1.83
N LEU A 379 -26.51 20.82 2.14
CA LEU A 379 -25.18 21.33 1.75
C LEU A 379 -25.02 21.48 0.22
N GLY A 380 -24.43 22.60 -0.19
CA GLY A 380 -24.05 22.87 -1.57
C GLY A 380 -22.69 22.28 -1.98
N THR A 381 -22.35 22.42 -3.27
CA THR A 381 -21.01 22.06 -3.77
C THR A 381 -19.94 22.95 -3.14
N GLY A 382 -18.88 22.33 -2.63
CA GLY A 382 -17.80 23.06 -1.92
C GLY A 382 -18.14 23.36 -0.46
N GLU A 383 -19.20 22.75 0.08
CA GLU A 383 -19.55 22.82 1.49
C GLU A 383 -19.44 21.43 2.12
N ALA A 384 -19.05 21.40 3.39
CA ALA A 384 -18.88 20.17 4.14
C ALA A 384 -19.12 20.39 5.64
N VAL A 385 -19.51 19.33 6.33
CA VAL A 385 -19.46 19.24 7.79
C VAL A 385 -18.08 18.70 8.20
N VAL A 386 -17.38 19.46 9.03
CA VAL A 386 -16.02 19.15 9.48
C VAL A 386 -16.03 18.88 10.99
N THR A 387 -15.33 17.82 11.39
CA THR A 387 -14.89 17.58 12.77
C THR A 387 -13.55 16.87 12.70
N VAL A 388 -12.56 17.39 13.42
CA VAL A 388 -11.18 16.89 13.40
C VAL A 388 -10.67 16.76 14.82
N LEU A 389 -9.48 16.21 14.99
CA LEU A 389 -8.85 16.21 16.30
C LEU A 389 -8.20 17.55 16.58
N SER A 390 -8.40 18.05 17.80
CA SER A 390 -7.59 19.13 18.37
C SER A 390 -6.16 18.66 18.64
N GLU A 391 -5.26 19.59 18.93
CA GLU A 391 -3.87 19.30 19.36
C GLU A 391 -3.82 18.38 20.60
N ARG A 392 -4.89 18.36 21.42
CA ARG A 392 -5.03 17.49 22.59
C ARG A 392 -5.64 16.12 22.28
N GLY A 393 -6.02 15.86 21.03
CA GLY A 393 -6.64 14.60 20.59
C GLY A 393 -8.13 14.48 20.90
N ALA A 394 -8.79 15.52 21.41
CA ALA A 394 -10.25 15.58 21.54
C ALA A 394 -10.89 16.03 20.21
N PRO A 395 -12.05 15.52 19.82
CA PRO A 395 -12.75 15.98 18.63
C PRO A 395 -13.17 17.45 18.77
N THR A 396 -13.05 18.21 17.69
CA THR A 396 -13.53 19.58 17.61
C THR A 396 -15.06 19.61 17.50
N PRO A 397 -15.71 20.72 17.90
CA PRO A 397 -17.12 20.95 17.61
C PRO A 397 -17.41 20.77 16.12
N VAL A 398 -18.59 20.25 15.81
CA VAL A 398 -19.03 20.08 14.43
C VAL A 398 -19.14 21.46 13.77
N ALA A 399 -18.56 21.64 12.59
CA ALA A 399 -18.56 22.89 11.85
C ALA A 399 -19.08 22.68 10.42
N ALA A 400 -20.23 23.28 10.09
CA ALA A 400 -20.58 23.48 8.68
C ALA A 400 -19.56 24.45 8.08
N THR A 401 -18.97 24.11 6.94
CA THR A 401 -17.79 24.80 6.42
C THR A 401 -17.95 25.08 4.94
N ARG A 402 -17.75 26.34 4.54
CA ARG A 402 -17.52 26.71 3.15
C ARG A 402 -16.04 26.51 2.86
N LEU A 403 -15.71 25.58 1.96
CA LEU A 403 -14.33 25.19 1.72
C LEU A 403 -13.59 26.21 0.84
N ARG A 404 -12.28 26.30 1.05
CA ARG A 404 -11.36 27.02 0.15
C ARG A 404 -11.34 26.38 -1.23
N ALA A 405 -10.96 27.18 -2.23
CA ALA A 405 -10.76 26.68 -3.57
C ALA A 405 -9.30 26.21 -3.75
N PRO A 406 -9.06 25.07 -4.41
CA PRO A 406 -7.71 24.66 -4.81
C PRO A 406 -7.01 25.73 -5.65
N GLU A 407 -5.69 25.87 -5.48
CA GLU A 407 -4.83 26.80 -6.22
C GLU A 407 -4.34 26.23 -7.56
N SER A 408 -4.31 24.91 -7.66
CA SER A 408 -3.90 24.20 -8.87
C SER A 408 -5.05 23.92 -9.84
N LEU A 409 -4.72 23.37 -11.00
CA LEU A 409 -5.71 23.04 -12.03
C LEU A 409 -6.71 22.01 -11.50
N MET A 410 -7.99 22.40 -11.47
CA MET A 410 -9.09 21.52 -11.08
C MET A 410 -9.54 20.61 -12.25
N GLY A 411 -8.70 19.65 -12.61
CA GLY A 411 -8.94 18.68 -13.68
C GLY A 411 -7.62 18.04 -14.13
N PRO A 412 -7.63 17.09 -15.07
CA PRO A 412 -6.40 16.47 -15.53
C PRO A 412 -5.51 17.43 -16.34
N VAL A 413 -4.20 17.17 -16.31
CA VAL A 413 -3.29 17.62 -17.38
C VAL A 413 -3.35 16.64 -18.56
N ASP A 414 -2.84 17.06 -19.72
CA ASP A 414 -2.72 16.17 -20.87
C ASP A 414 -1.73 15.03 -20.62
N GLY A 415 -2.00 13.83 -21.16
CA GLY A 415 -1.15 12.65 -20.99
C GLY A 415 0.27 12.86 -21.51
N ALA A 416 0.45 13.67 -22.56
CA ALA A 416 1.77 14.03 -23.05
C ALA A 416 2.58 14.87 -22.04
N ALA A 417 1.90 15.69 -21.22
CA ALA A 417 2.53 16.44 -20.14
C ALA A 417 2.93 15.52 -18.99
N VAL A 418 2.10 14.52 -18.66
CA VAL A 418 2.43 13.47 -17.68
C VAL A 418 3.68 12.70 -18.11
N ASP A 419 3.73 12.25 -19.37
CA ASP A 419 4.89 11.52 -19.91
C ASP A 419 6.16 12.38 -19.94
N ALA A 420 6.04 13.66 -20.26
CA ALA A 420 7.16 14.59 -20.23
C ALA A 420 7.70 14.78 -18.81
N ALA A 421 6.81 14.96 -17.82
CA ALA A 421 7.19 15.06 -16.41
C ALA A 421 7.85 13.77 -15.91
N ALA A 422 7.27 12.61 -16.23
CA ALA A 422 7.81 11.30 -15.84
C ALA A 422 9.20 11.03 -16.44
N ARG A 423 9.48 11.50 -17.67
CA ARG A 423 10.82 11.42 -18.29
C ARG A 423 11.82 12.39 -17.69
N ALA A 424 11.37 13.55 -17.22
CA ALA A 424 12.22 14.57 -16.60
C ALA A 424 12.60 14.22 -15.15
N SER A 425 11.85 13.31 -14.52
CA SER A 425 12.12 12.84 -13.16
C SER A 425 13.48 12.20 -13.01
N SER A 426 14.15 12.46 -11.87
CA SER A 426 15.38 11.77 -11.50
C SER A 426 15.19 10.26 -11.29
N LEU A 427 13.94 9.82 -11.08
CA LEU A 427 13.60 8.41 -10.86
C LEU A 427 13.47 7.63 -12.17
N HIS A 428 13.35 8.34 -13.30
CA HIS A 428 13.15 7.70 -14.61
C HIS A 428 14.28 6.74 -14.97
N GLU A 429 15.53 7.19 -14.82
CA GLU A 429 16.72 6.40 -15.15
C GLU A 429 16.74 5.06 -14.43
N ARG A 430 16.29 5.04 -13.17
CA ARG A 430 16.29 3.84 -12.33
C ARG A 430 15.10 2.93 -12.63
N TYR A 431 13.89 3.45 -12.79
CA TYR A 431 12.67 2.63 -12.75
C TYR A 431 11.96 2.43 -14.09
N ALA A 432 12.30 3.23 -15.11
CA ALA A 432 11.60 3.19 -16.40
C ALA A 432 11.67 1.81 -17.08
N GLN A 433 12.86 1.21 -17.10
CA GLN A 433 13.10 -0.06 -17.78
C GLN A 433 12.98 -1.23 -16.81
N ALA A 434 12.22 -2.26 -17.20
CA ALA A 434 12.21 -3.53 -16.49
C ALA A 434 13.54 -4.26 -16.70
N VAL A 435 14.01 -4.97 -15.68
CA VAL A 435 15.23 -5.77 -15.72
C VAL A 435 14.86 -7.25 -15.57
N ASP A 436 15.28 -8.07 -16.53
CA ASP A 436 15.15 -9.53 -16.46
C ASP A 436 16.50 -10.12 -16.03
N ARG A 437 16.61 -10.51 -14.77
CA ARG A 437 17.79 -11.16 -14.20
C ARG A 437 17.58 -12.67 -14.14
N GLU A 438 18.68 -13.42 -14.07
CA GLU A 438 18.62 -14.85 -13.78
C GLU A 438 17.95 -15.09 -12.42
N SER A 439 16.81 -15.80 -12.43
CA SER A 439 15.96 -16.01 -11.28
C SER A 439 15.84 -17.50 -10.91
N ALA A 440 14.93 -17.81 -9.98
CA ALA A 440 14.54 -19.19 -9.72
C ALA A 440 14.08 -19.96 -10.98
N PHE A 441 13.42 -19.29 -11.93
CA PHE A 441 12.93 -19.94 -13.15
C PHE A 441 14.10 -20.46 -13.98
N GLU A 442 15.07 -19.62 -14.34
CA GLU A 442 16.22 -20.01 -15.15
C GLU A 442 17.10 -21.02 -14.40
N LYS A 443 17.34 -20.81 -13.10
CA LYS A 443 18.17 -21.72 -12.27
C LYS A 443 17.60 -23.12 -12.17
N LEU A 444 16.28 -23.25 -12.05
CA LEU A 444 15.62 -24.56 -12.00
C LEU A 444 15.53 -25.21 -13.38
N ALA A 445 15.33 -24.43 -14.45
CA ALA A 445 15.30 -24.93 -15.82
C ALA A 445 16.68 -25.44 -16.28
N ALA A 446 17.76 -24.81 -15.81
CA ALA A 446 19.14 -25.19 -16.11
C ALA A 446 19.63 -26.44 -15.34
N ARG A 447 18.86 -26.96 -14.37
CA ARG A 447 19.25 -28.17 -13.64
C ARG A 447 19.31 -29.38 -14.58
N PRO A 448 20.37 -30.21 -14.50
CA PRO A 448 20.45 -31.41 -15.32
C PRO A 448 19.31 -32.35 -14.96
N LYS A 449 18.47 -32.69 -15.95
CA LYS A 449 17.44 -33.72 -15.77
C LYS A 449 18.13 -35.05 -15.49
N PRO A 450 17.78 -35.77 -14.42
CA PRO A 450 18.35 -37.09 -14.16
C PRO A 450 18.07 -37.99 -15.37
N THR A 451 19.14 -38.49 -15.99
CA THR A 451 19.04 -39.35 -17.17
C THR A 451 18.46 -40.71 -16.75
N GLU A 452 17.85 -41.46 -17.67
CA GLU A 452 17.36 -42.82 -17.37
C GLU A 452 18.44 -43.70 -16.75
N LYS A 453 19.71 -43.48 -17.11
CA LYS A 453 20.88 -44.16 -16.54
C LYS A 453 21.14 -43.83 -15.07
N ASP A 454 20.80 -42.62 -14.61
CA ASP A 454 20.96 -42.23 -13.21
C ASP A 454 19.83 -42.82 -12.34
N LYS A 455 18.62 -42.90 -12.90
CA LYS A 455 17.46 -43.58 -12.27
C LYS A 455 17.65 -45.10 -12.18
N GLU A 456 18.35 -45.72 -13.13
CA GLU A 456 18.73 -47.14 -13.06
C GLU A 456 19.79 -47.41 -12.00
N LYS A 457 20.80 -46.54 -11.87
CA LYS A 457 21.85 -46.67 -10.85
C LYS A 457 21.33 -46.51 -9.42
N ASP A 458 20.36 -45.62 -9.19
CA ASP A 458 19.75 -45.48 -7.86
C ASP A 458 18.84 -46.66 -7.51
N LYS A 459 18.16 -47.25 -8.51
CA LYS A 459 17.40 -48.51 -8.34
C LYS A 459 18.31 -49.71 -8.08
N GLU A 460 19.51 -49.76 -8.67
CA GLU A 460 20.51 -50.78 -8.37
C GLU A 460 21.08 -50.61 -6.96
N LYS A 461 21.37 -49.38 -6.52
CA LYS A 461 21.83 -49.10 -5.15
C LYS A 461 20.77 -49.40 -4.08
N GLU A 462 19.50 -49.16 -4.35
CA GLU A 462 18.41 -49.57 -3.44
C GLU A 462 18.24 -51.09 -3.39
N LYS A 463 18.46 -51.80 -4.50
CA LYS A 463 18.47 -53.27 -4.54
C LYS A 463 19.68 -53.88 -3.82
N GLU A 464 20.86 -53.26 -3.92
CA GLU A 464 22.07 -53.68 -3.19
C GLU A 464 21.94 -53.43 -1.69
N LYS A 465 21.38 -52.30 -1.25
CA LYS A 465 21.11 -52.06 0.18
C LYS A 465 20.05 -53.01 0.76
N ALA A 466 19.06 -53.40 -0.04
CA ALA A 466 18.05 -54.38 0.37
C ALA A 466 18.58 -55.83 0.40
N SER A 467 19.60 -56.15 -0.39
CA SER A 467 20.25 -57.47 -0.38
C SER A 467 21.28 -57.59 0.75
N GLU A 468 22.01 -56.52 1.08
CA GLU A 468 22.96 -56.49 2.22
C GLU A 468 22.24 -56.49 3.59
N ALA A 469 21.02 -55.97 3.68
CA ALA A 469 20.23 -56.00 4.92
C ALA A 469 19.67 -57.41 5.26
N ARG A 470 19.72 -58.38 4.34
CA ARG A 470 19.24 -59.76 4.53
C ARG A 470 20.33 -60.76 4.88
N SER A 471 21.59 -60.35 4.98
CA SER A 471 22.73 -61.26 5.15
C SER A 471 23.67 -60.88 6.32
N LYS A 472 23.15 -60.77 7.55
CA LYS A 472 24.00 -60.82 8.76
C LYS A 472 23.35 -61.60 9.91
N PRO A 473 23.98 -62.68 10.42
CA PRO A 473 23.67 -63.29 11.71
C PRO A 473 24.36 -62.55 12.88
N SER A 474 23.83 -62.76 14.09
CA SER A 474 24.10 -62.05 15.35
C SER A 474 25.47 -62.34 16.02
N ALA A 475 26.18 -61.25 16.41
CA ALA A 475 27.00 -60.92 17.62
C ALA A 475 27.97 -61.97 18.28
N PRO A 476 28.97 -61.60 19.15
CA PRO A 476 29.24 -60.30 19.80
C PRO A 476 30.72 -59.82 19.95
N ASP A 477 30.84 -58.56 20.40
CA ASP A 477 31.84 -57.90 21.29
C ASP A 477 33.34 -57.80 20.95
N ARG A 478 33.85 -56.56 20.72
CA ARG A 478 34.92 -55.89 21.51
C ARG A 478 35.54 -54.64 20.85
N THR A 479 35.63 -53.58 21.67
CA THR A 479 36.65 -52.49 21.75
C THR A 479 37.06 -51.67 20.51
N GLU A 480 36.87 -50.35 20.63
CA GLU A 480 37.43 -49.31 19.75
C GLU A 480 38.98 -49.25 19.80
N PRO A 481 39.63 -48.62 18.78
CA PRO A 481 39.91 -47.18 18.91
C PRO A 481 39.69 -46.32 17.64
N SER A 482 39.29 -45.08 17.89
CA SER A 482 39.56 -43.79 17.20
C SER A 482 39.55 -43.70 15.66
N MET A 483 38.45 -43.15 15.11
CA MET A 483 38.32 -42.64 13.74
C MET A 483 38.47 -41.10 13.66
N LEU A 484 39.30 -40.47 14.50
CA LEU A 484 39.47 -39.01 14.43
C LEU A 484 40.66 -38.53 13.56
N GLU A 485 41.56 -39.42 13.14
CA GLU A 485 42.77 -39.01 12.39
C GLU A 485 42.70 -39.20 10.86
N GLN A 486 41.67 -39.85 10.31
CA GLN A 486 41.58 -40.11 8.86
C GLN A 486 40.71 -39.13 8.06
N VAL A 487 40.04 -38.16 8.70
CA VAL A 487 39.12 -37.23 8.00
C VAL A 487 39.76 -35.89 7.63
N VAL A 488 40.97 -35.59 8.11
CA VAL A 488 41.61 -34.28 7.88
C VAL A 488 42.36 -34.18 6.52
N GLY A 489 42.53 -35.29 5.80
CA GLY A 489 43.44 -35.37 4.64
C GLY A 489 42.84 -35.30 3.24
N SER A 490 41.52 -35.38 3.03
CA SER A 490 40.97 -35.52 1.68
C SER A 490 40.62 -34.18 1.01
N GLY A 491 41.00 -34.05 -0.27
CA GLY A 491 40.74 -32.87 -1.12
C GLY A 491 39.25 -32.50 -1.29
N MET A 492 38.34 -33.34 -0.79
CA MET A 492 36.90 -33.13 -0.78
C MET A 492 36.44 -32.09 0.25
N PHE A 493 37.20 -31.91 1.33
CA PHE A 493 36.90 -30.88 2.35
C PHE A 493 37.24 -29.46 1.85
N ARG A 494 38.23 -29.34 0.96
CA ARG A 494 38.65 -28.05 0.36
C ARG A 494 37.70 -27.53 -0.73
N SER A 495 36.87 -28.38 -1.34
CA SER A 495 35.79 -27.94 -2.24
C SER A 495 34.53 -27.58 -1.46
N LEU A 496 34.22 -28.30 -0.38
CA LEU A 496 33.11 -27.98 0.53
C LEU A 496 33.33 -26.67 1.30
N ALA A 497 34.57 -26.39 1.74
CA ALA A 497 34.88 -25.13 2.43
C ALA A 497 34.70 -23.88 1.54
N ARG A 498 34.82 -24.02 0.21
CA ARG A 498 34.59 -22.91 -0.74
C ARG A 498 33.13 -22.68 -1.07
N SER A 499 32.26 -23.69 -0.98
CA SER A 499 30.81 -23.54 -1.20
C SER A 499 30.06 -23.08 0.07
N VAL A 500 30.55 -23.47 1.25
CA VAL A 500 29.95 -23.09 2.54
C VAL A 500 30.22 -21.60 2.88
N GLY A 501 31.36 -21.05 2.46
CA GLY A 501 31.70 -19.63 2.71
C GLY A 501 30.73 -18.61 2.09
N THR A 502 29.98 -18.99 1.04
CA THR A 502 28.98 -18.14 0.38
C THR A 502 27.54 -18.35 0.82
N GLN A 503 27.25 -19.39 1.63
CA GLN A 503 25.87 -19.77 1.99
C GLN A 503 25.41 -19.28 3.37
N VAL A 504 26.32 -18.96 4.29
CA VAL A 504 26.00 -18.69 5.71
C VAL A 504 25.38 -17.30 5.97
N GLY A 505 25.17 -16.45 4.95
CA GLY A 505 24.63 -15.08 5.11
C GLY A 505 23.27 -14.80 4.46
N ARG A 506 22.56 -15.82 3.94
CA ARG A 506 21.42 -15.61 3.02
C ARG A 506 20.01 -15.71 3.62
N GLU A 507 19.85 -15.84 4.93
CA GLU A 507 18.51 -15.86 5.53
C GLU A 507 17.88 -14.46 5.45
N ILE A 508 16.82 -14.34 4.65
CA ILE A 508 16.07 -13.10 4.51
C ILE A 508 15.20 -12.92 5.77
N THR A 509 15.55 -11.93 6.59
CA THR A 509 14.73 -11.56 7.75
C THR A 509 13.40 -10.95 7.24
N ARG A 510 12.28 -11.56 7.62
CA ARG A 510 10.93 -11.13 7.22
C ARG A 510 10.21 -10.40 8.36
N SER A 511 9.39 -9.41 8.00
CA SER A 511 8.61 -8.59 8.93
C SER A 511 7.38 -9.32 9.50
N LEU A 512 6.63 -8.64 10.38
CA LEU A 512 5.33 -9.11 10.87
C LEU A 512 4.31 -9.40 9.74
N PHE A 513 4.47 -8.75 8.58
CA PHE A 513 3.66 -8.98 7.38
C PHE A 513 4.31 -9.99 6.41
N GLY A 514 5.40 -10.63 6.81
CA GLY A 514 6.16 -11.56 5.97
C GLY A 514 6.96 -10.88 4.85
N THR A 515 6.96 -9.55 4.75
CA THR A 515 7.75 -8.80 3.75
C THR A 515 9.24 -8.89 4.05
N ALA A 516 10.07 -8.95 3.01
CA ALA A 516 11.52 -9.00 3.15
C ALA A 516 12.13 -7.60 3.25
N ARG A 517 13.16 -7.43 4.09
CA ARG A 517 13.95 -6.18 4.09
C ARG A 517 14.69 -6.01 2.76
N ARG A 518 14.56 -4.85 2.12
CA ARG A 518 15.29 -4.57 0.88
C ARG A 518 16.80 -4.60 1.15
N ARG A 519 17.55 -5.37 0.34
CA ARG A 519 19.01 -5.31 0.34
C ARG A 519 19.41 -4.02 -0.38
N ARG A 520 19.87 -3.03 0.38
CA ARG A 520 20.40 -1.76 -0.16
C ARG A 520 21.74 -1.97 -0.83
#